data_AF-A0A7W0A444-F1
#
_entry.id   AF-A0A7W0A444-F1
#
_cell.length_a   1.000
_cell.length_b   1.000
_cell.length_c   1.000
_cell.angle_alpha   90.00
_cell.angle_beta   90.00
_cell.angle_gamma   90.00
#
_symmetry.space_group_name_H-M   'P 1'
#
loop_
_entity.id
_entity.type
_entity.pdbx_description
1 polymer ?
#
loop_
_entity_poly.entity_id
_entity_poly.type
_entity_poly.pdbx_seq_one_letter_code
_entity_poly.pdbx_strand_id
1 'polypeptide(L)'
;HAGRQWHMLVYGIWPDDKRPEAAAFLGLMADQERNLRGIADDARRRIEASGRPLPSLAGIVGTGKMWAYPEVLTAMVKDGHVPSFKEAAELVTELGGRFNSDLPIEEVVHAGHQASGICVMAHPGRSDLGPAMTAQTLVALLKDAPVDGLECHYRTYTDKDTARFRTLAGEHDLVMGTGSDSHGPKYPVDPRSYRAIWAKGLLGRLGIEVEDQLDGPVWAPGMDPLAPKLKRKGAKRKDRQRRSWWRRR
;
A
#
# COMPACT_ATOMS: atom_id res chain seq x y z
N HIS A 1 -12.11 9.01 5.18
CA HIS A 1 -11.90 9.67 6.49
C HIS A 1 -10.85 10.78 6.37
N ALA A 2 -11.17 12.04 6.77
CA ALA A 2 -10.26 13.19 6.75
C ALA A 2 -9.62 13.58 5.38
N GLY A 3 -10.34 13.38 4.27
CA GLY A 3 -9.87 13.78 2.93
C GLY A 3 -8.67 13.00 2.39
N ARG A 4 -8.31 11.89 3.04
CA ARG A 4 -7.21 10.99 2.66
C ARG A 4 -7.76 9.59 2.32
N GLN A 5 -7.13 8.97 1.32
CA GLN A 5 -7.31 7.56 1.00
C GLN A 5 -6.51 6.68 1.97
N TRP A 6 -7.17 5.65 2.50
CA TRP A 6 -6.59 4.63 3.36
C TRP A 6 -6.73 3.27 2.69
N HIS A 7 -5.74 2.41 2.84
CA HIS A 7 -5.85 1.03 2.39
C HIS A 7 -6.06 0.13 3.61
N MET A 8 -6.94 -0.85 3.46
CA MET A 8 -7.27 -1.82 4.50
C MET A 8 -6.83 -3.21 4.04
N LEU A 9 -6.11 -3.92 4.90
CA LEU A 9 -5.88 -5.35 4.78
C LEU A 9 -6.95 -6.05 5.61
N VAL A 10 -7.63 -7.03 5.02
CA VAL A 10 -8.61 -7.86 5.74
C VAL A 10 -8.17 -9.32 5.64
N TYR A 11 -7.91 -9.92 6.79
CA TYR A 11 -7.42 -11.30 6.89
C TYR A 11 -8.49 -12.24 7.43
N GLY A 12 -8.35 -13.54 7.17
CA GLY A 12 -9.18 -14.59 7.79
C GLY A 12 -10.51 -14.86 7.10
N ILE A 13 -10.76 -14.27 5.92
CA ILE A 13 -11.96 -14.50 5.13
C ILE A 13 -11.55 -15.21 3.83
N TRP A 14 -12.15 -16.36 3.56
CA TRP A 14 -11.90 -17.10 2.33
C TRP A 14 -12.70 -16.48 1.17
N PRO A 15 -12.13 -16.40 -0.06
CA PRO A 15 -12.86 -15.87 -1.21
C PRO A 15 -14.12 -16.67 -1.58
N ASP A 16 -14.17 -17.94 -1.22
CA ASP A 16 -15.28 -18.88 -1.46
C ASP A 16 -16.09 -19.16 -0.19
N ASP A 17 -15.97 -18.31 0.83
CA ASP A 17 -16.72 -18.44 2.09
C ASP A 17 -18.23 -18.36 1.84
N LYS A 18 -18.96 -19.37 2.30
CA LYS A 18 -20.41 -19.51 2.12
C LYS A 18 -21.21 -19.17 3.38
N ARG A 19 -20.53 -18.77 4.46
CA ARG A 19 -21.20 -18.34 5.70
C ARG A 19 -22.03 -17.09 5.41
N PRO A 20 -23.30 -17.02 5.87
CA PRO A 20 -24.12 -15.82 5.71
C PRO A 20 -23.44 -14.55 6.20
N GLU A 21 -22.63 -14.65 7.25
CA GLU A 21 -21.89 -13.57 7.87
C GLU A 21 -20.79 -12.99 6.95
N ALA A 22 -20.28 -13.78 6.00
CA ALA A 22 -19.29 -13.33 5.02
C ALA A 22 -19.89 -12.60 3.81
N ALA A 23 -21.21 -12.73 3.60
CA ALA A 23 -21.88 -12.28 2.38
C ALA A 23 -21.71 -10.77 2.14
N ALA A 24 -21.80 -9.95 3.19
CA ALA A 24 -21.64 -8.50 3.08
C ALA A 24 -20.22 -8.12 2.61
N PHE A 25 -19.19 -8.69 3.23
CA PHE A 25 -17.80 -8.41 2.87
C PHE A 25 -17.47 -8.90 1.46
N LEU A 26 -17.89 -10.12 1.11
CA LEU A 26 -17.68 -10.65 -0.25
C LEU A 26 -18.46 -9.85 -1.31
N GLY A 27 -19.64 -9.33 -0.96
CA GLY A 27 -20.40 -8.39 -1.78
C GLY A 27 -19.60 -7.12 -2.07
N LEU A 28 -19.04 -6.48 -1.04
CA LEU A 28 -18.17 -5.32 -1.18
C LEU A 28 -16.97 -5.59 -2.07
N MET A 29 -16.32 -6.76 -1.91
CA MET A 29 -15.17 -7.14 -2.75
C MET A 29 -15.58 -7.35 -4.22
N ALA A 30 -16.75 -7.95 -4.46
CA ALA A 30 -17.27 -8.13 -5.81
C ALA A 30 -17.67 -6.80 -6.47
N ASP A 31 -18.25 -5.86 -5.73
CA ASP A 31 -18.53 -4.50 -6.20
C ASP A 31 -17.25 -3.73 -6.51
N GLN A 32 -16.28 -3.81 -5.59
CA GLN A 32 -14.97 -3.20 -5.77
C GLN A 32 -14.26 -3.73 -7.02
N GLU A 33 -14.30 -5.04 -7.23
CA GLU A 33 -13.77 -5.68 -8.44
C GLU A 33 -14.44 -5.14 -9.71
N ARG A 34 -15.78 -5.12 -9.74
CA ARG A 34 -16.54 -4.61 -10.89
C ARG A 34 -16.20 -3.16 -11.18
N ASN A 35 -16.11 -2.32 -10.16
CA ASN A 35 -15.79 -0.91 -10.31
C ASN A 35 -14.38 -0.69 -10.83
N LEU A 36 -13.38 -1.39 -10.27
CA LEU A 36 -11.99 -1.29 -10.72
C LEU A 36 -11.81 -1.78 -12.16
N ARG A 37 -12.48 -2.86 -12.55
CA ARG A 37 -12.50 -3.34 -13.94
C ARG A 37 -13.17 -2.33 -14.87
N GLY A 38 -14.29 -1.74 -14.45
CA GLY A 38 -14.98 -0.69 -15.21
C GLY A 38 -14.11 0.56 -15.43
N ILE A 39 -13.38 0.98 -14.39
CA ILE A 39 -12.40 2.07 -14.48
C ILE A 39 -11.27 1.73 -15.45
N ALA A 40 -10.73 0.52 -15.37
CA ALA A 40 -9.64 0.08 -16.25
C ALA A 40 -10.09 0.01 -17.71
N ASP A 41 -11.30 -0.50 -17.97
CA ASP A 41 -11.87 -0.57 -19.31
C ASP A 41 -12.25 0.82 -19.87
N ASP A 42 -12.72 1.74 -19.02
CA ASP A 42 -12.91 3.13 -19.40
C ASP A 42 -11.58 3.82 -19.78
N ALA A 43 -10.53 3.63 -18.97
CA ALA A 43 -9.20 4.14 -19.28
C ALA A 43 -8.68 3.57 -20.61
N ARG A 44 -8.79 2.25 -20.80
CA ARG A 44 -8.43 1.57 -22.06
C ARG A 44 -9.14 2.20 -23.26
N ARG A 45 -10.47 2.36 -23.20
CA ARG A 45 -11.27 2.98 -24.28
C ARG A 45 -10.81 4.41 -24.60
N ARG A 46 -10.56 5.23 -23.58
CA ARG A 46 -10.09 6.62 -23.75
C ARG A 46 -8.73 6.67 -24.44
N ILE A 47 -7.81 5.82 -24.01
CA ILE A 47 -6.46 5.74 -24.59
C ILE A 47 -6.54 5.29 -26.05
N GLU A 48 -7.29 4.22 -26.35
CA GLU A 48 -7.49 3.74 -27.73
C GLU A 48 -8.15 4.80 -28.61
N ALA A 49 -9.19 5.49 -28.12
CA ALA A 49 -9.85 6.59 -28.83
C ALA A 49 -8.92 7.79 -29.09
N SER A 50 -7.86 7.96 -28.29
CA SER A 50 -6.82 8.96 -28.53
C SER A 50 -5.80 8.58 -29.61
N GLY A 51 -6.02 7.46 -30.31
CA GLY A 51 -5.12 6.95 -31.36
C GLY A 51 -3.95 6.11 -30.81
N ARG A 52 -4.05 5.61 -29.57
CA ARG A 52 -3.00 4.84 -28.89
C ARG A 52 -3.50 3.42 -28.60
N PRO A 53 -3.44 2.49 -29.57
CA PRO A 53 -3.90 1.11 -29.35
C PRO A 53 -3.01 0.38 -28.33
N LEU A 54 -3.60 -0.55 -27.55
CA LEU A 54 -2.89 -1.30 -26.49
C LEU A 54 -2.78 -2.81 -26.80
N PRO A 55 -2.06 -3.22 -27.87
CA PRO A 55 -1.99 -4.64 -28.27
C PRO A 55 -1.34 -5.54 -27.21
N SER A 56 -0.51 -5.01 -26.31
CA SER A 56 0.11 -5.82 -25.25
C SER A 56 -0.83 -6.13 -24.08
N LEU A 57 -1.96 -5.42 -23.96
CA LEU A 57 -2.84 -5.50 -22.78
C LEU A 57 -3.39 -6.91 -22.56
N ALA A 58 -3.86 -7.58 -23.61
CA ALA A 58 -4.40 -8.94 -23.49
C ALA A 58 -3.38 -9.92 -22.89
N GLY A 59 -2.11 -9.80 -23.27
CA GLY A 59 -1.03 -10.63 -22.72
C GLY A 59 -0.64 -10.25 -21.29
N ILE A 60 -0.82 -8.99 -20.89
CA ILE A 60 -0.57 -8.52 -19.51
C ILE A 60 -1.68 -8.98 -18.56
N VAL A 61 -2.94 -8.84 -18.98
CA VAL A 61 -4.11 -9.27 -18.20
C VAL A 61 -4.13 -10.79 -18.02
N GLY A 62 -3.79 -11.52 -19.09
CA GLY A 62 -3.82 -12.98 -19.10
C GLY A 62 -5.23 -13.53 -18.91
N THR A 63 -5.34 -14.80 -18.51
CA THR A 63 -6.62 -15.48 -18.27
C THR A 63 -6.91 -15.62 -16.78
N GLY A 64 -8.12 -15.28 -16.35
CA GLY A 64 -8.62 -15.58 -15.00
C GLY A 64 -8.13 -14.64 -13.88
N LYS A 65 -7.29 -13.64 -14.19
CA LYS A 65 -6.84 -12.65 -13.21
C LYS A 65 -7.87 -11.52 -13.05
N MET A 66 -8.05 -11.04 -11.82
CA MET A 66 -8.50 -9.66 -11.61
C MET A 66 -7.49 -8.71 -12.24
N TRP A 67 -7.96 -7.75 -13.03
CA TRP A 67 -7.12 -6.70 -13.61
C TRP A 67 -7.76 -5.35 -13.34
N ALA A 68 -6.93 -4.32 -13.23
CA ALA A 68 -7.32 -2.97 -12.94
C ALA A 68 -6.49 -1.99 -13.81
N TYR A 69 -6.54 -0.71 -13.47
CA TYR A 69 -5.79 0.31 -14.22
C TYR A 69 -4.27 0.06 -14.30
N PRO A 70 -3.57 -0.59 -13.33
CA PRO A 70 -2.14 -0.82 -13.46
C PRO A 70 -1.78 -1.65 -14.70
N GLU A 71 -2.58 -2.63 -15.08
CA GLU A 71 -2.38 -3.39 -16.32
C GLU A 71 -2.49 -2.49 -17.57
N VAL A 72 -3.41 -1.53 -17.57
CA VAL A 72 -3.54 -0.52 -18.66
C VAL A 72 -2.29 0.35 -18.74
N LEU A 73 -1.84 0.89 -17.60
CA LEU A 73 -0.64 1.73 -17.57
C LEU A 73 0.62 0.95 -17.98
N THR A 74 0.69 -0.32 -17.60
CA THR A 74 1.76 -1.24 -18.03
C THR A 74 1.75 -1.41 -19.55
N ALA A 75 0.57 -1.59 -20.14
CA ALA A 75 0.42 -1.73 -21.58
C ALA A 75 0.84 -0.44 -22.31
N MET A 76 0.47 0.74 -21.80
CA MET A 76 0.88 2.01 -22.40
C MET A 76 2.40 2.18 -22.47
N VAL A 77 3.11 1.79 -21.40
CA VAL A 77 4.57 1.83 -21.36
C VAL A 77 5.16 0.77 -22.30
N LYS A 78 4.63 -0.45 -22.27
CA LYS A 78 5.13 -1.58 -23.07
C LYS A 78 4.92 -1.37 -24.58
N ASP A 79 3.81 -0.75 -24.97
CA ASP A 79 3.47 -0.42 -26.36
C ASP A 79 4.14 0.89 -26.84
N GLY A 80 4.94 1.53 -25.99
CA GLY A 80 5.78 2.67 -26.35
C GLY A 80 5.07 4.03 -26.42
N HIS A 81 3.85 4.14 -25.89
CA HIS A 81 3.08 5.39 -25.92
C HIS A 81 3.58 6.45 -24.93
N VAL A 82 4.19 6.01 -23.83
CA VAL A 82 4.69 6.85 -22.74
C VAL A 82 5.93 6.21 -22.11
N PRO A 83 6.88 7.00 -21.57
CA PRO A 83 8.16 6.48 -21.09
C PRO A 83 8.09 5.85 -19.69
N SER A 84 7.08 6.17 -18.87
CA SER A 84 6.95 5.58 -17.54
C SER A 84 5.49 5.52 -17.06
N PHE A 85 5.31 4.82 -15.94
CA PHE A 85 4.03 4.66 -15.26
C PHE A 85 3.44 6.01 -14.80
N LYS A 86 4.30 6.99 -14.47
CA LYS A 86 3.86 8.34 -14.08
C LYS A 86 3.20 9.06 -15.25
N GLU A 87 3.87 9.12 -16.41
CA GLU A 87 3.33 9.74 -17.61
C GLU A 87 2.09 8.99 -18.11
N ALA A 88 2.03 7.66 -17.92
CA ALA A 88 0.84 6.88 -18.21
C ALA A 88 -0.37 7.34 -17.37
N ALA A 89 -0.17 7.51 -16.06
CA ALA A 89 -1.22 7.95 -15.15
C ALA A 89 -1.66 9.41 -15.42
N GLU A 90 -0.71 10.28 -15.76
CA GLU A 90 -0.98 11.67 -16.17
C GLU A 90 -1.85 11.71 -17.42
N LEU A 91 -1.49 10.95 -18.47
CA LEU A 91 -2.27 10.89 -19.70
C LEU A 91 -3.69 10.34 -19.48
N VAL A 92 -3.87 9.32 -18.64
CA VAL A 92 -5.22 8.85 -18.29
C VAL A 92 -6.05 9.95 -17.64
N THR A 93 -5.44 10.75 -16.76
CA THR A 93 -6.11 11.90 -16.12
C THR A 93 -6.47 12.98 -17.13
N GLU A 94 -5.55 13.34 -18.03
CA GLU A 94 -5.77 14.31 -19.11
C GLU A 94 -6.92 13.90 -20.03
N LEU A 95 -7.07 12.60 -20.28
CA LEU A 95 -8.17 12.03 -21.06
C LEU A 95 -9.48 11.89 -20.26
N GLY A 96 -9.53 12.37 -19.01
CA GLY A 96 -10.71 12.33 -18.14
C GLY A 96 -10.99 10.98 -17.48
N GLY A 97 -9.99 10.09 -17.43
CA GLY A 97 -10.05 8.83 -16.69
C GLY A 97 -9.90 9.03 -15.18
N ARG A 98 -10.16 7.95 -14.43
CA ARG A 98 -10.07 7.91 -12.95
C ARG A 98 -9.27 6.69 -12.53
N PHE A 99 -8.90 6.62 -11.24
CA PHE A 99 -8.12 5.50 -10.67
C PHE A 99 -8.76 4.84 -9.46
N ASN A 100 -9.64 5.56 -8.77
CA ASN A 100 -10.09 5.16 -7.44
C ASN A 100 -11.51 4.61 -7.47
N SER A 101 -11.72 3.54 -6.71
CA SER A 101 -13.01 3.05 -6.25
C SER A 101 -12.91 3.02 -4.74
N ASP A 102 -13.28 4.11 -4.07
CA ASP A 102 -13.12 4.21 -2.62
C ASP A 102 -14.38 3.70 -1.91
N LEU A 103 -14.18 2.93 -0.84
CA LEU A 103 -15.25 2.48 0.05
C LEU A 103 -15.17 3.22 1.40
N PRO A 104 -16.30 3.49 2.07
CA PRO A 104 -16.30 3.95 3.45
C PRO A 104 -15.56 2.94 4.35
N ILE A 105 -14.65 3.43 5.18
CA ILE A 105 -13.77 2.55 5.97
C ILE A 105 -14.56 1.81 7.06
N GLU A 106 -15.55 2.48 7.63
CA GLU A 106 -16.50 1.96 8.60
C GLU A 106 -17.30 0.78 8.04
N GLU A 107 -17.69 0.86 6.77
CA GLU A 107 -18.43 -0.21 6.09
C GLU A 107 -17.54 -1.44 5.86
N VAL A 108 -16.29 -1.22 5.42
CA VAL A 108 -15.30 -2.28 5.23
C VAL A 108 -14.97 -2.97 6.55
N VAL A 109 -14.73 -2.21 7.63
CA VAL A 109 -14.41 -2.76 8.95
C VAL A 109 -15.61 -3.53 9.50
N HIS A 110 -16.81 -2.94 9.44
CA HIS A 110 -18.02 -3.60 9.91
C HIS A 110 -18.27 -4.93 9.18
N ALA A 111 -18.26 -4.93 7.85
CA ALA A 111 -18.46 -6.14 7.05
C ALA A 111 -17.36 -7.18 7.27
N GLY A 112 -16.09 -6.74 7.37
CA GLY A 112 -14.96 -7.60 7.69
C GLY A 112 -15.12 -8.29 9.04
N HIS A 113 -15.52 -7.55 10.08
CA HIS A 113 -15.77 -8.10 11.41
C HIS A 113 -16.96 -9.06 11.45
N GLN A 114 -18.05 -8.76 10.75
CA GLN A 114 -19.17 -9.71 10.62
C GLN A 114 -18.68 -11.05 10.07
N ALA A 115 -17.82 -11.01 9.05
CA ALA A 115 -17.20 -12.19 8.46
C ALA A 115 -16.13 -12.87 9.35
N SER A 116 -15.94 -12.42 10.60
CA SER A 116 -14.86 -12.85 11.51
C SER A 116 -13.45 -12.52 11.01
N GLY A 117 -13.33 -11.56 10.09
CA GLY A 117 -12.06 -11.08 9.57
C GLY A 117 -11.33 -10.13 10.53
N ILE A 118 -10.04 -9.93 10.25
CA ILE A 118 -9.16 -9.02 11.00
C ILE A 118 -8.80 -7.85 10.09
N CYS A 119 -9.18 -6.64 10.49
CA CYS A 119 -8.98 -5.41 9.72
C CYS A 119 -7.72 -4.68 10.19
N VAL A 120 -6.71 -4.62 9.32
CA VAL A 120 -5.40 -4.00 9.60
C VAL A 120 -5.18 -2.84 8.65
N MET A 121 -4.88 -1.66 9.19
CA MET A 121 -4.54 -0.49 8.37
C MET A 121 -3.23 -0.74 7.60
N ALA A 122 -3.30 -0.75 6.27
CA ALA A 122 -2.14 -0.94 5.41
C ALA A 122 -1.31 0.35 5.33
N HIS A 123 0.01 0.20 5.45
CA HIS A 123 1.03 1.24 5.28
C HIS A 123 0.58 2.65 5.71
N PRO A 124 0.18 2.86 6.97
CA PRO A 124 -0.44 4.12 7.43
C PRO A 124 0.44 5.37 7.27
N GLY A 125 1.75 5.18 7.10
CA GLY A 125 2.76 6.21 6.85
C GLY A 125 3.10 6.47 5.39
N ARG A 126 2.47 5.77 4.44
CA ARG A 126 2.70 5.91 3.00
C ARG A 126 2.34 7.32 2.53
N SER A 127 3.34 8.08 2.08
CA SER A 127 3.25 9.53 1.87
C SER A 127 2.58 9.95 0.57
N ASP A 128 2.58 9.11 -0.46
CA ASP A 128 1.89 9.36 -1.74
C ASP A 128 0.36 9.26 -1.63
N LEU A 129 -0.14 8.67 -0.54
CA LEU A 129 -1.57 8.63 -0.20
C LEU A 129 -1.98 9.75 0.76
N GLY A 130 -1.07 10.67 1.10
CA GLY A 130 -1.33 11.78 2.02
C GLY A 130 -0.48 11.74 3.31
N PRO A 131 -0.76 12.63 4.28
CA PRO A 131 0.04 12.76 5.50
C PRO A 131 0.01 11.48 6.33
N ALA A 132 1.19 11.01 6.76
CA ALA A 132 1.32 9.84 7.62
C ALA A 132 0.41 9.90 8.86
N MET A 133 -0.17 8.75 9.23
CA MET A 133 -1.03 8.62 10.41
C MET A 133 -0.29 9.09 11.67
N THR A 134 -1.00 9.89 12.47
CA THR A 134 -0.62 10.34 13.81
C THR A 134 -1.55 9.70 14.85
N ALA A 135 -1.19 9.81 16.14
CA ALA A 135 -2.06 9.41 17.25
C ALA A 135 -3.46 10.05 17.15
N GLN A 136 -3.53 11.35 16.84
CA GLN A 136 -4.81 12.06 16.70
C GLN A 136 -5.67 11.48 15.58
N THR A 137 -5.07 11.22 14.41
CA THR A 137 -5.80 10.64 13.28
C THR A 137 -6.22 9.20 13.54
N LEU A 138 -5.40 8.43 14.28
CA LEU A 138 -5.74 7.07 14.68
C LEU A 138 -6.90 7.06 15.68
N VAL A 139 -6.85 7.90 16.72
CA VAL A 139 -7.94 8.04 17.69
C VAL A 139 -9.25 8.48 17.03
N ALA A 140 -9.18 9.40 16.07
CA ALA A 140 -10.37 9.79 15.30
C ALA A 140 -10.92 8.61 14.50
N LEU A 141 -10.05 7.90 13.77
CA LEU A 141 -10.43 6.75 12.96
C LEU A 141 -11.05 5.62 13.80
N LEU A 142 -10.46 5.30 14.95
CA LEU A 142 -10.93 4.22 15.83
C LEU A 142 -12.32 4.48 16.42
N LYS A 143 -12.80 5.73 16.45
CA LYS A 143 -14.17 6.06 16.87
C LYS A 143 -15.21 5.62 15.84
N ASP A 144 -14.86 5.74 14.57
CA ASP A 144 -15.77 5.48 13.45
C ASP A 144 -15.60 4.06 12.90
N ALA A 145 -14.38 3.55 12.91
CA ALA A 145 -13.99 2.26 12.35
C ALA A 145 -12.93 1.59 13.25
N PRO A 146 -13.33 0.73 14.21
CA PRO A 146 -12.42 0.12 15.17
C PRO A 146 -11.57 -0.97 14.51
N VAL A 147 -10.47 -0.58 13.86
CA VAL A 147 -9.53 -1.53 13.26
C VAL A 147 -8.83 -2.37 14.33
N ASP A 148 -8.35 -3.54 13.92
CA ASP A 148 -7.66 -4.50 14.79
C ASP A 148 -6.15 -4.27 14.86
N GLY A 149 -5.57 -3.66 13.83
CA GLY A 149 -4.12 -3.63 13.67
C GLY A 149 -3.59 -2.50 12.79
N LEU A 150 -2.28 -2.30 12.87
CA LEU A 150 -1.52 -1.43 11.98
C LEU A 150 -0.40 -2.22 11.30
N GLU A 151 -0.16 -1.96 10.01
CA GLU A 151 1.06 -2.39 9.37
C GLU A 151 2.24 -1.53 9.88
N CYS A 152 2.93 -2.04 10.89
CA CYS A 152 4.05 -1.36 11.54
C CYS A 152 5.37 -1.55 10.80
N HIS A 153 5.46 -2.58 9.97
CA HIS A 153 6.65 -2.87 9.16
C HIS A 153 6.29 -2.83 7.68
N TYR A 154 6.77 -1.81 7.01
CA TYR A 154 6.51 -1.56 5.60
C TYR A 154 7.81 -1.26 4.87
N ARG A 155 7.90 -1.63 3.59
CA ARG A 155 9.14 -1.58 2.78
C ARG A 155 9.87 -0.23 2.81
N THR A 156 9.14 0.88 2.90
CA THR A 156 9.70 2.24 2.87
C THR A 156 9.94 2.84 4.25
N TYR A 157 9.58 2.14 5.33
CA TYR A 157 9.72 2.64 6.69
C TYR A 157 11.16 2.58 7.17
N THR A 158 11.68 3.72 7.60
CA THR A 158 12.92 3.77 8.37
C THR A 158 12.70 3.13 9.74
N ASP A 159 13.78 2.81 10.47
CA ASP A 159 13.67 2.35 11.87
C ASP A 159 12.86 3.33 12.74
N LYS A 160 12.92 4.65 12.44
CA LYS A 160 12.13 5.66 13.13
C LYS A 160 10.63 5.54 12.83
N ASP A 161 10.27 5.28 11.58
CA ASP A 161 8.87 5.10 11.18
C ASP A 161 8.32 3.80 11.78
N THR A 162 9.09 2.72 11.73
CA THR A 162 8.74 1.44 12.36
C THR A 162 8.58 1.60 13.87
N ALA A 163 9.52 2.25 14.57
CA ALA A 163 9.39 2.54 15.99
C ALA A 163 8.10 3.31 16.29
N ARG A 164 7.81 4.38 15.54
CA ARG A 164 6.59 5.19 15.70
C ARG A 164 5.33 4.33 15.58
N PHE A 165 5.21 3.52 14.53
CA PHE A 165 3.99 2.72 14.32
C PHE A 165 3.87 1.56 15.30
N ARG A 166 4.99 0.99 15.77
CA ARG A 166 4.98 -0.01 16.85
C ARG A 166 4.51 0.61 18.17
N THR A 167 4.97 1.82 18.50
CA THR A 167 4.50 2.57 19.68
C THR A 167 3.01 2.86 19.57
N LEU A 168 2.54 3.42 18.44
CA LEU A 168 1.12 3.69 18.23
C LEU A 168 0.26 2.43 18.34
N ALA A 169 0.69 1.31 17.75
CA ALA A 169 -0.05 0.06 17.86
C ALA A 169 -0.12 -0.43 19.32
N GLY A 170 1.00 -0.37 20.05
CA GLY A 170 1.05 -0.78 21.45
C GLY A 170 0.24 0.10 22.40
N GLU A 171 0.22 1.43 22.18
CA GLU A 171 -0.57 2.38 22.98
C GLU A 171 -2.09 2.21 22.82
N HIS A 172 -2.52 1.52 21.76
CA HIS A 172 -3.93 1.32 21.40
C HIS A 172 -4.34 -0.17 21.37
N ASP A 173 -3.51 -1.06 21.92
CA ASP A 173 -3.75 -2.52 21.96
C ASP A 173 -4.03 -3.16 20.59
N LEU A 174 -3.41 -2.60 19.53
CA LEU A 174 -3.57 -3.06 18.15
C LEU A 174 -2.52 -4.11 17.78
N VAL A 175 -2.90 -5.10 16.97
CA VAL A 175 -1.94 -6.07 16.43
C VAL A 175 -1.01 -5.42 15.42
N MET A 176 0.24 -5.88 15.40
CA MET A 176 1.25 -5.39 14.45
C MET A 176 1.26 -6.27 13.20
N GLY A 177 1.16 -5.66 12.03
CA GLY A 177 1.31 -6.29 10.72
C GLY A 177 2.65 -5.98 10.07
N THR A 178 3.02 -6.80 9.09
CA THR A 178 4.21 -6.63 8.24
C THR A 178 3.85 -6.92 6.79
N GLY A 179 4.34 -6.14 5.83
CA GLY A 179 4.08 -6.39 4.42
C GLY A 179 5.07 -5.71 3.48
N SER A 180 5.38 -6.41 2.38
CA SER A 180 6.31 -5.92 1.36
C SER A 180 5.63 -5.08 0.28
N ASP A 181 4.31 -5.23 0.13
CA ASP A 181 3.51 -4.58 -0.91
C ASP A 181 4.05 -4.86 -2.33
N SER A 182 4.60 -6.07 -2.50
CA SER A 182 5.09 -6.56 -3.78
C SER A 182 3.95 -6.96 -4.69
N HIS A 183 4.05 -6.62 -5.97
CA HIS A 183 3.11 -7.00 -7.02
C HIS A 183 3.70 -8.08 -7.95
N GLY A 184 4.80 -8.72 -7.53
CA GLY A 184 5.51 -9.75 -8.26
C GLY A 184 7.02 -9.53 -8.30
N PRO A 185 7.81 -10.58 -8.58
CA PRO A 185 9.24 -10.45 -8.82
C PRO A 185 9.51 -9.44 -9.93
N LYS A 186 10.43 -8.51 -9.67
CA LYS A 186 10.87 -7.44 -10.59
C LYS A 186 9.75 -6.48 -11.02
N TYR A 187 8.61 -6.45 -10.34
CA TYR A 187 7.49 -5.59 -10.72
C TYR A 187 6.58 -5.16 -9.56
N PRO A 188 6.42 -3.85 -9.30
CA PRO A 188 7.45 -2.82 -9.39
C PRO A 188 8.54 -3.00 -8.31
N VAL A 189 8.30 -3.90 -7.35
CA VAL A 189 9.15 -4.11 -6.20
C VAL A 189 9.16 -5.58 -5.79
N ASP A 190 10.34 -6.12 -5.46
CA ASP A 190 10.48 -7.53 -5.10
C ASP A 190 9.81 -7.87 -3.76
N PRO A 191 9.30 -9.11 -3.63
CA PRO A 191 8.84 -9.62 -2.35
C PRO A 191 9.93 -9.55 -1.30
N ARG A 192 9.54 -9.16 -0.09
CA ARG A 192 10.43 -9.04 1.07
C ARG A 192 9.82 -9.77 2.25
N SER A 193 10.59 -10.66 2.85
CA SER A 193 10.22 -11.33 4.09
C SER A 193 10.51 -10.44 5.31
N TYR A 194 9.63 -10.51 6.30
CA TYR A 194 9.84 -9.96 7.64
C TYR A 194 9.93 -11.10 8.66
N ARG A 195 10.48 -10.83 9.84
CA ARG A 195 10.52 -11.84 10.93
C ARG A 195 9.10 -12.10 11.42
N ALA A 196 8.66 -13.36 11.45
CA ALA A 196 7.30 -13.72 11.88
C ALA A 196 6.94 -13.16 13.26
N ILE A 197 7.90 -13.15 14.20
CA ILE A 197 7.70 -12.62 15.55
C ILE A 197 7.31 -11.13 15.59
N TRP A 198 7.62 -10.36 14.55
CA TRP A 198 7.20 -8.96 14.46
C TRP A 198 5.71 -8.77 14.22
N ALA A 199 5.04 -9.82 13.71
CA ALA A 199 3.60 -9.88 13.53
C ALA A 199 2.94 -10.98 14.38
N LYS A 200 3.58 -11.41 15.48
CA LYS A 200 3.12 -12.53 16.32
C LYS A 200 1.65 -12.40 16.74
N GLY A 201 1.20 -11.22 17.17
CA GLY A 201 -0.19 -11.00 17.57
C GLY A 201 -1.20 -11.19 16.44
N LEU A 202 -0.87 -10.71 15.23
CA LEU A 202 -1.71 -10.90 14.04
C LEU A 202 -1.75 -12.37 13.61
N LEU A 203 -0.58 -13.02 13.57
CA LEU A 203 -0.45 -14.44 13.22
C LEU A 203 -1.19 -15.34 14.22
N GLY A 204 -1.10 -15.04 15.52
CA GLY A 204 -1.83 -15.77 16.56
C GLY A 204 -3.35 -15.68 16.39
N ARG A 205 -3.90 -14.52 16.00
CA ARG A 205 -5.33 -14.39 15.67
C ARG A 205 -5.76 -15.19 14.43
N LEU A 206 -4.80 -15.56 13.58
CA LEU A 206 -5.01 -16.44 12.43
C LEU A 206 -4.72 -17.92 12.76
N GLY A 207 -4.50 -18.27 14.03
CA GLY A 207 -4.20 -19.62 14.47
C GLY A 207 -2.78 -20.09 14.13
N ILE A 208 -1.86 -19.16 13.85
CA ILE A 208 -0.46 -19.47 13.55
C ILE A 208 0.38 -19.23 14.80
N GLU A 209 0.94 -20.30 15.35
CA GLU A 209 1.87 -20.21 16.46
C GLU A 209 3.22 -19.65 16.03
N VAL A 210 3.76 -18.73 16.83
CA VAL A 210 5.08 -18.14 16.62
C VAL A 210 5.84 -18.20 17.95
N GLU A 211 7.01 -18.82 17.92
CA GLU A 211 7.88 -18.96 19.08
C GLU A 211 8.23 -17.61 19.70
N ASP A 212 8.33 -17.58 21.02
CA ASP A 212 8.80 -16.41 21.76
C ASP A 212 10.30 -16.20 21.59
N GLN A 213 10.71 -14.93 21.57
CA GLN A 213 12.11 -14.57 21.68
C GLN A 213 12.44 -14.37 23.15
N LEU A 214 13.14 -15.35 23.72
CA LEU A 214 13.51 -15.35 25.13
C LEU A 214 14.68 -14.40 25.42
N ASP A 215 15.59 -14.25 24.46
CA ASP A 215 16.80 -13.42 24.61
C ASP A 215 16.73 -12.15 23.76
N GLY A 216 16.90 -11.00 24.42
CA GLY A 216 16.96 -9.69 23.77
C GLY A 216 15.60 -9.17 23.27
N PRO A 217 15.59 -8.00 22.60
CA PRO A 217 14.35 -7.38 22.18
C PRO A 217 13.75 -8.08 20.96
N VAL A 218 12.41 -8.25 20.94
CA VAL A 218 11.66 -8.71 19.75
C VAL A 218 11.99 -7.83 18.53
N TRP A 219 12.11 -6.53 18.74
CA TRP A 219 12.52 -5.56 17.72
C TRP A 219 13.32 -4.40 18.34
N ALA A 220 14.35 -3.96 17.62
CA ALA A 220 15.14 -2.75 17.89
C ALA A 220 15.62 -2.15 16.56
N PRO A 221 15.98 -0.85 16.52
CA PRO A 221 16.59 -0.23 15.34
C PRO A 221 17.79 -1.03 14.82
N GLY A 222 17.89 -1.18 13.50
CA GLY A 222 18.96 -1.93 12.84
C GLY A 222 18.76 -3.45 12.76
N MET A 223 17.71 -4.01 13.37
CA MET A 223 17.38 -5.44 13.21
C MET A 223 16.78 -5.77 11.84
N ASP A 224 16.33 -4.76 11.10
CA ASP A 224 15.86 -4.89 9.73
C ASP A 224 16.97 -4.47 8.75
N PRO A 225 17.67 -5.42 8.12
CA PRO A 225 18.83 -5.11 7.28
C PRO A 225 18.45 -4.35 5.99
N LEU A 226 17.17 -4.38 5.61
CA LEU A 226 16.64 -3.74 4.42
C LEU A 226 15.88 -2.44 4.73
N ALA A 227 15.85 -2.00 5.99
CA ALA A 227 15.22 -0.73 6.36
C ALA A 227 15.94 0.45 5.69
N PRO A 228 15.22 1.37 5.02
CA PRO A 228 15.80 2.60 4.52
C PRO A 228 16.52 3.39 5.62
N LYS A 229 17.77 3.77 5.36
CA LYS A 229 18.53 4.63 6.26
C LYS A 229 18.12 6.09 6.05
N LEU A 230 17.89 6.82 7.14
CA LEU A 230 17.69 8.27 7.07
C LEU A 230 18.88 8.88 6.32
N LYS A 231 18.62 9.57 5.20
CA LYS A 231 19.64 10.41 4.57
C LYS A 231 20.06 11.45 5.61
N ARG A 232 21.29 11.32 6.14
CA ARG A 232 21.88 12.39 6.96
C ARG A 232 21.77 13.65 6.11
N LYS A 233 21.04 14.67 6.57
CA LYS A 233 21.07 16.00 5.93
C LYS A 233 22.54 16.37 5.84
N GLY A 234 23.10 16.34 4.63
CA GLY A 234 24.51 16.66 4.42
C GLY A 234 24.78 18.00 5.07
N ALA A 235 25.78 18.04 5.96
CA ALA A 235 26.37 19.30 6.36
C ALA A 235 26.63 20.07 5.07
N LYS A 236 26.03 21.26 4.93
CA LYS A 236 26.32 22.15 3.81
C LYS A 236 27.84 22.23 3.70
N ARG A 237 28.41 21.64 2.65
CA ARG A 237 29.81 21.83 2.32
C ARG A 237 29.94 23.32 2.06
N LYS A 238 30.46 24.06 3.05
CA LYS A 238 30.94 25.43 2.86
C LYS A 238 32.18 25.33 1.99
N ASP A 239 32.02 25.08 0.70
CA ASP A 239 33.10 25.35 -0.24
C ASP A 239 33.15 26.87 -0.42
N ARG A 240 34.10 27.42 0.34
CA ARG A 240 34.61 28.77 0.21
C ARG A 240 34.89 29.05 -1.27
N GLN A 241 34.16 30.04 -1.78
CA GLN A 241 34.69 31.07 -2.67
C GLN A 241 36.22 31.20 -2.55
N ARG A 242 36.97 30.66 -3.51
CA ARG A 242 38.34 31.08 -3.82
C ARG A 242 38.67 30.72 -5.27
N ARG A 243 38.86 31.79 -6.07
CA ARG A 243 39.56 31.96 -7.37
C ARG A 243 38.70 32.85 -8.26
N SER A 244 38.68 34.17 -8.03
CA SER A 244 39.55 35.16 -8.72
C SER A 244 39.72 34.85 -10.22
N TRP A 245 38.95 35.51 -11.08
CA TRP A 245 39.44 36.63 -11.90
C TRP A 245 40.76 36.31 -12.63
N TRP A 246 40.70 36.02 -13.94
CA TRP A 246 41.09 36.98 -15.00
C TRP A 246 40.88 36.44 -16.44
N ARG A 247 40.26 37.31 -17.25
CA ARG A 247 40.47 37.62 -18.69
C ARG A 247 40.32 36.51 -19.75
N ARG A 248 39.25 36.64 -20.55
CA ARG A 248 39.38 36.74 -22.02
C ARG A 248 39.66 38.21 -22.38
N ARG A 249 40.82 38.46 -22.97
CA ARG A 249 40.90 38.75 -24.40
C ARG A 249 41.60 37.54 -25.02
#